data_AF-A0A3M2VW02-F1
#
_entry.id   AF-A0A3M2VW02-F1
#
_cell.length_a   1.000
_cell.length_b   1.000
_cell.length_c   1.000
_cell.angle_alpha   90.00
_cell.angle_beta   90.00
_cell.angle_gamma   90.00
#
_symmetry.space_group_name_H-M   'P 1'
#
loop_
_entity.id
_entity.type
_entity.pdbx_description
1 polymer ?
#
loop_
_entity_poly.entity_id
_entity_poly.type
_entity_poly.pdbx_seq_one_letter_code
_entity_poly.pdbx_strand_id
1 'polypeptide(L)' 'MNTNYALEAKLNPKKDALIIEGADSPYVNFLVTREDNAHTDAIEKLSKALTSQQVKDFINKKYDGAVLPAF' A
#
# COMPACT_ATOMS: atom_id res chain seq x y z
N MET A 1 -7.57 10.89 2.30
CA MET A 1 -8.80 10.35 1.65
C MET A 1 -8.90 8.85 1.93
N ASN A 2 -10.08 8.23 1.97
CA ASN A 2 -10.16 6.77 1.98
C ASN A 2 -10.23 6.24 0.53
N THR A 3 -9.17 5.57 0.10
CA THR A 3 -9.02 5.08 -1.29
C THR A 3 -9.99 3.96 -1.65
N ASN A 4 -10.45 3.16 -0.68
CA ASN A 4 -11.36 2.04 -0.97
C ASN A 4 -12.72 2.53 -1.50
N TYR A 5 -13.31 3.56 -0.86
CA TYR A 5 -14.57 4.14 -1.33
C TYR A 5 -14.45 4.76 -2.73
N ALA A 6 -13.32 5.42 -3.03
CA ALA A 6 -13.10 6.01 -4.36
C ALA A 6 -13.01 4.93 -5.44
N LEU A 7 -12.28 3.84 -5.18
CA LEU A 7 -12.14 2.73 -6.12
C LEU A 7 -13.47 1.99 -6.35
N GLU A 8 -14.27 1.77 -5.31
CA GLU A 8 -15.62 1.18 -5.44
C GLU A 8 -16.56 2.08 -6.26
N ALA A 9 -16.46 3.40 -6.09
CA ALA A 9 -17.17 4.39 -6.88
C ALA A 9 -16.62 4.55 -8.32
N LYS A 10 -15.60 3.77 -8.70
CA LYS A 10 -14.90 3.85 -10.00
C LYS A 10 -14.24 5.21 -10.27
N LEU A 11 -13.95 5.98 -9.22
CA LEU A 11 -13.21 7.22 -9.29
C LEU A 11 -11.71 6.93 -9.30
N ASN A 12 -10.96 7.62 -10.15
CA ASN A 12 -9.50 7.57 -10.17
C ASN A 12 -8.95 8.71 -9.30
N PRO A 13 -8.31 8.41 -8.15
CA PRO A 13 -7.80 9.46 -7.26
C PRO A 13 -6.81 10.40 -7.91
N LYS A 14 -6.07 9.99 -8.96
CA LYS A 14 -5.17 10.88 -9.68
C LYS A 14 -5.87 11.92 -10.56
N LYS A 15 -7.10 11.65 -10.99
CA LYS A 15 -7.83 12.49 -11.95
C LYS A 15 -9.01 13.21 -11.31
N ASP A 16 -9.71 12.52 -10.42
CA ASP A 16 -11.01 12.94 -9.91
C ASP A 16 -10.92 13.54 -8.49
N ALA A 17 -9.76 13.45 -7.85
CA ALA A 17 -9.57 14.05 -6.54
C ALA A 17 -9.43 15.58 -6.66
N LEU A 18 -10.23 16.30 -5.87
CA LEU A 18 -10.12 17.75 -5.73
C LEU A 18 -8.76 18.16 -5.10
N ILE A 19 -8.24 17.33 -4.19
CA ILE A 19 -6.94 17.48 -3.53
C ILE A 19 -6.36 16.08 -3.29
N ILE A 20 -5.07 15.91 -3.59
CA ILE A 20 -4.31 14.68 -3.34
C ILE A 20 -3.21 14.98 -2.32
N GLU A 21 -3.09 14.14 -1.29
CA GLU A 21 -1.93 14.17 -0.41
C GLU A 21 -0.70 13.70 -1.17
N GLY A 22 0.41 14.44 -1.04
CA GLY A 22 1.67 14.10 -1.69
C GLY A 22 2.15 12.69 -1.33
N ALA A 23 2.97 12.10 -2.21
CA ALA A 23 3.53 10.77 -1.99
C ALA A 23 4.45 10.69 -0.76
N ASP A 24 4.98 11.84 -0.32
CA ASP A 24 5.74 11.99 0.92
C ASP A 24 4.78 12.39 2.05
N SER A 25 4.21 11.38 2.70
CA SER A 25 3.13 11.52 3.69
C SER A 25 3.36 10.56 4.85
N PRO A 26 3.02 10.93 6.11
CA PRO A 26 3.23 10.07 7.27
C PRO A 26 2.29 8.85 7.33
N TYR A 27 1.37 8.69 6.36
CA TYR A 27 0.30 7.70 6.38
C TYR A 27 0.62 6.38 5.66
N VAL A 28 1.87 5.93 5.74
CA VAL A 28 2.25 4.58 5.26
C VAL A 28 1.54 3.49 6.07
N ASN A 29 1.09 2.44 5.38
CA ASN A 29 0.52 1.27 6.03
C ASN A 29 1.64 0.31 6.46
N PHE A 30 1.56 -0.22 7.68
CA PHE A 30 2.60 -1.07 8.27
C PHE A 30 2.13 -2.51 8.46
N LEU A 31 3.04 -3.47 8.26
CA LEU A 31 2.91 -4.80 8.83
C LEU A 31 3.24 -4.71 10.33
N VAL A 32 2.28 -5.00 11.19
CA VAL A 32 2.45 -5.00 12.65
C VAL A 32 2.28 -6.43 13.18
N THR A 33 3.11 -6.80 14.13
CA THR A 33 3.12 -8.11 14.77
C THR A 33 3.16 -7.95 16.28
N ARG A 34 3.05 -9.05 17.03
CA ARG A 34 3.33 -9.01 18.47
C ARG A 34 4.85 -9.01 18.66
N GLU A 35 5.31 -8.46 19.77
CA GLU A 35 6.75 -8.41 20.08
C GLU A 35 7.37 -9.82 20.10
N ASP A 36 6.65 -10.82 20.59
CA ASP A 36 7.10 -12.20 20.74
C ASP A 36 7.25 -12.96 19.41
N ASN A 37 6.68 -12.46 18.31
CA ASN A 37 6.68 -13.16 17.02
C ASN A 37 7.25 -12.35 15.84
N ALA A 38 7.74 -11.13 16.09
CA ALA A 38 8.30 -10.23 15.08
C ALA A 38 9.44 -10.85 14.25
N HIS A 39 10.17 -11.81 14.82
CA HIS A 39 11.32 -12.47 14.20
C HIS A 39 11.08 -13.95 13.87
N THR A 40 9.83 -14.39 13.83
CA THR A 40 9.52 -15.74 13.36
C THR A 40 9.76 -15.87 11.86
N ASP A 41 10.21 -17.03 11.40
CA ASP A 41 10.47 -17.31 9.98
C ASP A 41 9.26 -16.97 9.08
N ALA A 42 8.04 -17.20 9.58
CA ALA A 42 6.81 -16.85 8.87
C ALA A 42 6.66 -15.33 8.66
N ILE A 43 6.92 -14.52 9.70
CA ILE A 43 6.82 -13.05 9.60
C ILE A 43 7.93 -12.49 8.71
N GLU A 44 9.15 -13.01 8.80
CA GLU A 44 10.23 -12.58 7.91
C GLU A 44 9.94 -12.89 6.45
N LYS A 45 9.40 -14.09 6.15
CA LYS A 45 8.99 -14.46 4.79
C LYS A 45 7.86 -13.56 4.30
N LEU A 46 6.88 -13.24 5.14
CA LEU A 46 5.79 -12.33 4.80
C LEU A 46 6.32 -10.92 4.51
N SER A 47 7.19 -10.37 5.36
CA SER A 47 7.79 -9.05 5.18
C SER A 47 8.55 -8.95 3.85
N LYS A 48 9.35 -9.97 3.51
CA LYS A 48 10.05 -10.07 2.22
C LYS A 48 9.09 -10.18 1.03
N ALA A 49 8.00 -10.94 1.18
CA ALA A 49 7.00 -11.08 0.12
C ALA A 49 6.28 -9.75 -0.14
N LEU A 50 5.85 -9.05 0.92
CA LEU A 50 5.16 -7.76 0.84
C LEU A 50 6.02 -6.66 0.24
N THR A 51 7.34 -6.72 0.44
CA THR A 51 8.31 -5.75 -0.10
C THR A 51 9.00 -6.21 -1.39
N SER A 52 8.47 -7.25 -2.06
CA SER A 52 9.04 -7.78 -3.29
C SER A 52 8.72 -6.93 -4.53
N GLN A 53 9.57 -7.02 -5.55
CA GLN A 53 9.32 -6.38 -6.86
C GLN A 53 7.99 -6.83 -7.47
N GLN A 54 7.62 -8.10 -7.32
CA GLN A 54 6.35 -8.62 -7.83
C GLN A 54 5.14 -7.91 -7.20
N VAL A 55 5.19 -7.64 -5.89
CA VAL A 55 4.12 -6.90 -5.20
C VAL A 55 4.12 -5.43 -5.61
N LYS A 56 5.29 -4.81 -5.79
CA LYS A 56 5.41 -3.45 -6.32
C LYS A 56 4.75 -3.31 -7.69
N ASP A 57 5.04 -4.23 -8.60
CA ASP A 57 4.47 -4.24 -9.95
C ASP A 57 2.96 -4.49 -9.92
N PHE A 58 2.50 -5.40 -9.06
CA PHE A 58 1.09 -5.66 -8.85
C PHE A 58 0.35 -4.40 -8.37
N ILE A 59 0.88 -3.69 -7.36
CA ILE A 59 0.26 -2.47 -6.82
C ILE A 59 0.12 -1.42 -7.93
N ASN A 60 1.21 -1.16 -8.65
CA ASN A 60 1.21 -0.19 -9.74
C ASN A 60 0.20 -0.53 -10.83
N LYS A 61 0.14 -1.80 -11.25
CA LYS A 61 -0.78 -2.26 -12.29
C LYS A 61 -2.25 -2.27 -11.85
N LYS A 62 -2.52 -2.73 -10.63
CA LYS A 62 -3.89 -2.97 -10.16
C LYS A 62 -4.59 -1.67 -9.78
N TYR A 63 -3.86 -0.73 -9.18
CA TYR A 63 -4.45 0.46 -8.56
C TYR A 63 -4.17 1.75 -9.34
N ASP A 64 -3.37 1.70 -10.42
CA ASP A 64 -3.08 2.87 -11.28
C ASP A 64 -2.60 4.12 -10.51
N GLY A 65 -1.94 3.87 -9.37
CA GLY A 65 -1.45 4.88 -8.42
C GLY A 65 -2.50 5.54 -7.53
N ALA A 66 -3.68 4.94 -7.38
CA ALA A 66 -4.55 5.12 -6.22
C ALA A 66 -3.90 4.58 -4.93
N VAL A 67 -3.05 3.56 -5.08
CA VAL A 67 -2.20 3.00 -4.02
C VAL A 67 -0.75 3.09 -4.48
N LEU A 68 0.11 3.61 -3.61
CA LEU A 68 1.54 3.78 -3.88
C LEU A 68 2.36 2.78 -3.05
N PRO A 69 3.33 2.07 -3.65
CA PRO A 69 4.30 1.27 -2.91
C PRO A 69 5.16 2.17 -2.00
N ALA A 70 5.43 1.71 -0.78
CA ALA A 70 6.22 2.43 0.22
C ALA A 70 7.64 1.83 0.41
N PHE A 71 8.14 1.10 -0.59
CA PHE A 71 9.41 0.39 -0.60
C PHE A 71 10.01 0.30 -2.01
#